data_AF-A0A6A4Z5Y7-F1
#
_entry.id   AF-A0A6A4Z5Y7-F1
#
_cell.length_a   1.000
_cell.length_b   1.000
_cell.length_c   1.000
_cell.angle_alpha   90.00
_cell.angle_beta   90.00
_cell.angle_gamma   90.00
#
_symmetry.space_group_name_H-M   'P 1'
#
loop_
_entity.id
_entity.type
_entity.pdbx_description
1 polymer ?
#
loop_
_entity_poly.entity_id
_entity_poly.type
_entity_poly.pdbx_seq_one_letter_code
_entity_poly.pdbx_strand_id
1 'polypeptide(L)'
;MLRQRNTGRDDGGAVPTESSFSTRQILKKVDVYPKLHREFKVQTEAGATVSLVAMVIMAILFLSELRDFLTVSKHEHMVVDTSTTEKLQITFDISYPALTCREAHMNAMDVAGDLQVNMHHTVFKTRLAADGTPIGEAMTHVPNAHPETLEPLPADYCGSCYGNTHPSGLTCCNTCDQIAGFVDSLIYHYFKKSPSTSSAK
;
A
#
# COMPACT_ATOMS: atom_id res chain seq x y z
N MET A 1 67.61 17.12 -68.03
CA MET A 1 66.89 15.87 -68.39
C MET A 1 67.11 14.87 -67.27
N LEU A 2 66.10 14.65 -66.41
CA LEU A 2 66.13 13.60 -65.38
C LEU A 2 64.81 12.83 -65.44
N ARG A 3 64.96 11.51 -65.50
CA ARG A 3 64.02 10.49 -65.97
C ARG A 3 63.05 10.09 -64.84
N GLN A 4 61.76 10.41 -64.98
CA GLN A 4 60.72 9.79 -64.15
C GLN A 4 60.52 8.32 -64.56
N ARG A 5 60.62 7.40 -63.58
CA ARG A 5 60.06 6.06 -63.68
C ARG A 5 58.71 6.08 -62.98
N ASN A 6 57.65 6.03 -63.77
CA ASN A 6 56.31 5.75 -63.28
C ASN A 6 56.02 4.28 -63.60
N THR A 7 55.98 3.44 -62.57
CA THR A 7 55.48 2.05 -62.59
C THR A 7 54.14 2.10 -61.85
N GLY A 8 52.99 2.00 -62.53
CA GLY A 8 52.40 0.74 -62.99
C GLY A 8 51.73 0.03 -61.80
N ARG A 9 50.41 0.09 -61.58
CA ARG A 9 49.29 -0.62 -62.28
C ARG A 9 48.99 -1.96 -61.57
N ASP A 10 47.70 -2.16 -61.26
CA ASP A 10 46.95 -3.42 -60.99
C ASP A 10 47.20 -4.16 -59.66
N ASP A 11 46.27 -4.89 -59.04
CA ASP A 11 44.83 -5.12 -59.18
C ASP A 11 44.37 -5.95 -57.94
N GLY A 12 43.06 -5.95 -57.66
CA GLY A 12 42.34 -7.17 -57.29
C GLY A 12 42.20 -7.57 -55.81
N GLY A 13 40.94 -7.58 -55.32
CA GLY A 13 40.52 -8.31 -54.12
C GLY A 13 39.17 -7.85 -53.54
N ALA A 14 38.08 -8.51 -53.93
CA ALA A 14 36.66 -8.26 -53.59
C ALA A 14 36.27 -8.60 -52.12
N VAL A 15 35.47 -7.75 -51.43
CA VAL A 15 34.04 -7.91 -50.93
C VAL A 15 33.89 -8.85 -49.69
N PRO A 16 33.01 -8.63 -48.65
CA PRO A 16 31.75 -7.85 -48.57
C PRO A 16 31.70 -6.74 -47.48
N THR A 17 31.11 -5.58 -47.79
CA THR A 17 29.77 -5.11 -47.34
C THR A 17 29.44 -5.34 -45.86
N GLU A 18 29.59 -4.27 -45.06
CA GLU A 18 28.59 -3.79 -44.10
C GLU A 18 28.89 -2.32 -43.77
N SER A 19 27.83 -1.55 -43.62
CA SER A 19 27.74 -0.10 -43.32
C SER A 19 28.99 0.59 -42.74
N SER A 20 29.51 1.64 -43.39
CA SER A 20 29.95 2.86 -42.68
C SER A 20 30.51 3.92 -43.64
N PHE A 21 29.65 4.75 -44.21
CA PHE A 21 30.07 5.98 -44.89
C PHE A 21 30.22 7.12 -43.86
N SER A 22 31.09 6.98 -42.84
CA SER A 22 31.47 8.10 -41.93
C SER A 22 32.67 7.80 -41.00
N THR A 23 32.95 6.54 -40.68
CA THR A 23 34.00 6.19 -39.70
C THR A 23 35.45 6.36 -40.22
N ARG A 24 35.69 6.27 -41.52
CA ARG A 24 37.06 6.32 -42.10
C ARG A 24 37.78 7.65 -41.88
N GLN A 25 37.06 8.77 -41.74
CA GLN A 25 37.66 10.09 -41.52
C GLN A 25 37.94 10.35 -40.04
N ILE A 26 37.12 9.80 -39.14
CA ILE A 26 37.29 9.92 -37.68
C ILE A 26 38.44 9.02 -37.21
N LEU A 27 38.54 7.80 -37.76
CA LEU A 27 39.64 6.87 -37.45
C LEU A 27 41.02 7.39 -37.85
N LYS A 28 41.11 8.23 -38.89
CA LYS A 28 42.37 8.90 -39.27
C LYS A 28 42.86 9.93 -38.25
N LYS A 29 41.98 10.43 -37.37
CA LYS A 29 42.32 11.43 -36.34
C LYS A 29 42.66 10.80 -34.97
N VAL A 30 42.32 9.52 -34.77
CA VAL A 30 42.54 8.79 -33.50
C VAL A 30 43.87 8.01 -33.51
N ASP A 31 44.55 7.94 -34.65
CA ASP A 31 45.82 7.23 -34.79
C ASP A 31 46.99 8.17 -34.45
N VAL A 32 47.44 8.15 -33.19
CA VAL A 32 48.53 9.01 -32.65
C VAL A 32 49.91 8.58 -33.17
N TYR A 33 50.04 7.38 -33.75
CA TYR A 33 51.33 6.80 -34.14
C TYR A 33 51.56 6.80 -35.67
N PRO A 34 52.80 7.09 -36.12
CA PRO A 34 53.16 7.00 -37.54
C PRO A 34 53.07 5.55 -38.04
N LYS A 35 52.46 5.34 -39.21
CA LYS A 35 52.27 4.01 -39.80
C LYS A 35 53.62 3.37 -40.13
N LEU A 36 53.92 2.22 -39.54
CA LEU A 36 55.11 1.43 -39.83
C LEU A 36 55.14 0.93 -41.28
N HIS A 37 56.32 1.00 -41.91
CA HIS A 37 56.56 0.52 -43.27
C HIS A 37 56.33 -1.00 -43.39
N ARG A 38 55.77 -1.45 -44.52
CA ARG A 38 55.31 -2.83 -44.74
C ARG A 38 56.42 -3.88 -44.64
N GLU A 39 57.67 -3.50 -44.80
CA GLU A 39 58.83 -4.41 -44.78
C GLU A 39 59.18 -4.93 -43.36
N PHE A 40 58.67 -4.28 -42.31
CA PHE A 40 58.82 -4.73 -40.91
C PHE A 40 57.55 -5.39 -40.35
N LYS A 41 56.52 -5.61 -41.18
CA LYS A 41 55.22 -6.13 -40.77
C LYS A 41 55.01 -7.55 -41.30
N VAL A 42 55.39 -8.55 -40.52
CA VAL A 42 55.02 -9.95 -40.78
C VAL A 42 53.55 -10.14 -40.38
N GLN A 43 52.67 -10.34 -41.36
CA GLN A 43 51.26 -10.65 -41.11
C GLN A 43 51.13 -12.14 -40.82
N THR A 44 50.73 -12.50 -39.61
CA THR A 44 50.50 -13.89 -39.21
C THR A 44 49.00 -14.16 -39.16
N GLU A 45 48.51 -15.02 -40.06
CA GLU A 45 47.10 -15.43 -40.10
C GLU A 45 46.65 -16.06 -38.78
N ALA A 46 47.51 -16.90 -38.18
CA ALA A 46 47.26 -17.51 -36.88
C ALA A 46 47.18 -16.48 -35.73
N GLY A 47 47.99 -15.42 -35.81
CA GLY A 47 47.94 -14.32 -34.83
C GLY A 47 46.62 -13.56 -34.92
N ALA A 48 46.14 -13.28 -36.14
CA ALA A 48 44.86 -12.63 -36.36
C ALA A 48 43.69 -13.46 -35.80
N THR A 49 43.69 -14.79 -36.02
CA THR A 49 42.64 -15.66 -35.46
C THR A 49 42.65 -15.68 -33.94
N VAL A 50 43.83 -15.75 -33.31
CA VAL A 50 43.94 -15.74 -31.85
C VAL A 50 43.50 -14.41 -31.26
N SER A 51 43.87 -13.28 -31.90
CA SER A 51 43.40 -11.96 -31.49
C SER A 51 41.89 -11.79 -31.61
N LEU A 52 41.27 -12.33 -32.66
CA LEU A 52 39.82 -12.30 -32.84
C LEU A 52 39.12 -13.08 -31.72
N VAL A 53 39.58 -14.31 -31.45
CA VAL A 53 39.01 -15.15 -30.39
C VAL A 53 39.19 -14.49 -29.02
N ALA A 54 40.37 -13.93 -28.73
CA ALA A 54 40.63 -13.24 -27.48
C ALA A 54 39.73 -12.00 -27.31
N MET A 55 39.51 -11.22 -28.36
CA MET A 55 38.61 -10.06 -28.33
C MET A 55 37.16 -10.48 -28.02
N VAL A 56 36.69 -11.57 -28.62
CA VAL A 56 35.33 -12.10 -28.36
C VAL A 56 35.20 -12.52 -26.89
N ILE A 57 36.17 -13.25 -26.35
CA ILE A 57 36.16 -13.68 -24.94
C ILE A 57 36.16 -12.46 -24.01
N MET A 58 37.03 -11.47 -24.27
CA MET A 58 37.08 -10.23 -23.47
C MET A 58 35.73 -9.49 -23.51
N ALA A 59 35.09 -9.39 -24.68
CA ALA A 59 33.81 -8.73 -24.82
C ALA A 59 32.69 -9.46 -24.05
N ILE A 60 32.67 -10.79 -24.09
CA ILE A 60 31.70 -11.61 -23.33
C ILE A 60 31.87 -11.39 -21.83
N LEU A 61 33.10 -11.48 -21.33
CA LEU A 61 33.39 -11.27 -19.90
C LEU A 61 33.00 -9.87 -19.45
N PHE A 62 33.35 -8.85 -20.25
CA PHE A 62 32.97 -7.47 -19.97
C PHE A 62 31.46 -7.27 -19.89
N LEU A 63 30.70 -7.84 -20.84
CA LEU A 63 29.24 -7.74 -20.83
C LEU A 63 28.60 -8.49 -19.66
N SER A 64 29.17 -9.60 -19.22
CA SER A 64 28.70 -10.36 -18.05
C SER A 64 28.85 -9.52 -16.78
N GLU A 65 30.07 -9.04 -16.52
CA GLU A 65 30.35 -8.20 -15.34
C GLU A 65 29.56 -6.90 -15.37
N LEU A 66 29.39 -6.29 -16.56
CA LEU A 66 28.56 -5.09 -16.68
C LEU A 66 27.10 -5.36 -16.33
N ARG A 67 26.56 -6.53 -16.70
CA ARG A 67 25.19 -6.92 -16.34
C ARG A 67 25.08 -7.16 -14.83
N ASP A 68 26.03 -7.86 -14.24
CA ASP A 68 26.03 -8.13 -12.80
C ASP A 68 26.18 -6.83 -12.00
N PHE A 69 27.04 -5.92 -12.45
CA PHE A 69 27.20 -4.59 -11.85
C PHE A 69 25.94 -3.72 -11.95
N LEU A 70 25.21 -3.80 -13.07
CA LEU A 70 23.94 -3.09 -13.25
C LEU A 70 22.76 -3.77 -12.54
N THR A 71 22.93 -5.02 -12.12
CA THR A 71 21.90 -5.76 -11.39
C THR A 71 21.94 -5.35 -9.92
N VAL A 72 20.84 -4.79 -9.42
CA VAL A 72 20.73 -4.40 -8.02
C VAL A 72 20.63 -5.66 -7.15
N SER A 73 21.70 -5.98 -6.42
CA SER A 73 21.69 -7.02 -5.38
C SER A 73 21.00 -6.51 -4.12
N LYS A 74 19.90 -7.15 -3.71
CA LYS A 74 19.24 -6.86 -2.44
C LYS A 74 19.84 -7.72 -1.34
N HIS A 75 20.45 -7.08 -0.34
CA HIS A 75 20.91 -7.75 0.87
C HIS A 75 20.02 -7.37 2.05
N GLU A 76 19.20 -8.32 2.49
CA GLU A 76 18.38 -8.18 3.69
C GLU A 76 19.29 -8.23 4.91
N HIS A 77 19.23 -7.18 5.73
CA HIS A 77 19.94 -7.10 7.00
C HIS A 77 18.89 -6.99 8.11
N MET A 78 18.92 -7.91 9.07
CA MET A 78 18.09 -7.82 10.27
C MET A 78 18.76 -6.87 11.26
N VAL A 79 18.11 -5.74 11.51
CA VAL A 79 18.50 -4.80 12.56
C VAL A 79 17.47 -4.90 13.67
N VAL A 80 17.92 -4.87 14.91
CA VAL A 80 17.02 -4.79 16.06
C VAL A 80 16.55 -3.34 16.15
N ASP A 81 15.25 -3.12 16.02
CA ASP A 81 14.65 -1.82 16.30
C ASP A 81 14.85 -1.50 17.79
N THR A 82 15.67 -0.50 18.07
CA THR A 82 15.94 -0.02 19.44
C THR A 82 14.94 1.04 19.90
N SER A 83 13.97 1.41 19.05
CA SER A 83 12.81 2.24 19.39
C SER A 83 11.76 1.44 20.16
N THR A 84 12.14 0.93 21.34
CA THR A 84 11.34 0.07 22.24
C THR A 84 10.24 0.83 23.02
N THR A 85 9.91 2.06 22.62
CA THR A 85 9.01 2.92 23.40
C THR A 85 8.00 3.66 22.52
N GLU A 86 7.54 3.05 21.44
CA GLU A 86 6.39 3.57 20.69
C GLU A 86 5.27 2.53 20.64
N LYS A 87 4.04 2.97 20.88
CA LYS A 87 2.86 2.11 20.77
C LYS A 87 2.63 1.82 19.29
N LEU A 88 2.51 0.55 18.92
CA LEU A 88 2.15 0.17 17.56
C LEU A 88 0.74 0.70 17.24
N GLN A 89 0.65 1.54 16.20
CA GLN A 89 -0.64 2.03 15.72
C GLN A 89 -1.29 0.97 14.82
N ILE A 90 -2.43 0.45 15.26
CA ILE A 90 -3.21 -0.53 14.50
C ILE A 90 -4.50 0.13 14.03
N THR A 91 -4.63 0.31 12.71
CA THR A 91 -5.85 0.80 12.07
C THR A 91 -6.54 -0.35 11.36
N PHE A 92 -7.80 -0.60 11.68
CA PHE A 92 -8.60 -1.65 11.05
C PHE A 92 -10.04 -1.16 10.84
N ASP A 93 -10.68 -1.71 9.82
CA ASP A 93 -12.10 -1.51 9.50
C ASP A 93 -12.72 -2.90 9.29
N ILE A 94 -13.65 -3.27 10.18
CA ILE A 94 -14.27 -4.61 10.20
C ILE A 94 -15.77 -4.43 10.40
N SER A 95 -16.56 -4.99 9.49
CA SER A 95 -18.02 -4.96 9.51
C SER A 95 -18.62 -6.31 9.91
N TYR A 96 -19.58 -6.31 10.85
CA TYR A 96 -20.33 -7.50 11.27
C TYR A 96 -21.81 -7.37 10.90
N PRO A 97 -22.32 -8.05 9.87
CA PRO A 97 -23.71 -7.88 9.41
C PRO A 97 -24.75 -8.53 10.35
N ALA A 98 -24.34 -9.50 11.17
CA ALA A 98 -25.23 -10.25 12.05
C ALA A 98 -25.06 -9.90 13.55
N LEU A 99 -24.28 -8.87 13.89
CA LEU A 99 -23.99 -8.45 15.26
C LEU A 99 -24.41 -7.00 15.47
N THR A 100 -25.05 -6.71 16.61
CA THR A 100 -25.43 -5.34 16.96
C THR A 100 -24.24 -4.56 17.54
N CYS A 101 -24.15 -3.24 17.27
CA CYS A 101 -23.06 -2.41 17.78
C CYS A 101 -22.97 -2.38 19.32
N ARG A 102 -24.09 -2.61 20.02
CA ARG A 102 -24.16 -2.63 21.49
C ARG A 102 -23.49 -3.85 22.09
N GLU A 103 -23.56 -4.99 21.40
CA GLU A 103 -22.99 -6.27 21.85
C GLU A 103 -21.55 -6.46 21.36
N ALA A 104 -21.12 -5.69 20.36
CA ALA A 104 -19.76 -5.71 19.86
C ALA A 104 -18.80 -5.08 20.89
N HIS A 105 -17.93 -5.89 21.50
CA HIS A 105 -16.84 -5.43 22.37
C HIS A 105 -15.49 -5.89 21.82
N MET A 106 -14.47 -5.05 21.96
CA MET A 106 -13.11 -5.35 21.51
C MET A 106 -12.13 -5.18 22.66
N ASN A 107 -11.29 -6.20 22.83
CA ASN A 107 -10.22 -6.24 23.81
C ASN A 107 -8.91 -6.55 23.09
N ALA A 108 -7.82 -5.88 23.46
CA ALA A 108 -6.49 -6.22 22.99
C ALA A 108 -5.62 -6.66 24.16
N MET A 109 -4.87 -7.74 23.98
CA MET A 109 -3.90 -8.23 24.94
C MET A 109 -2.54 -8.36 24.24
N ASP A 110 -1.52 -7.73 24.81
CA ASP A 110 -0.14 -7.85 24.32
C ASP A 110 0.56 -9.11 24.91
N VAL A 111 1.70 -9.52 24.34
CA VAL A 111 2.54 -10.62 24.84
C VAL A 111 3.03 -10.39 26.27
N ALA A 112 3.13 -9.13 26.70
CA ALA A 112 3.43 -8.74 28.07
C ALA A 112 2.25 -8.95 29.04
N GLY A 113 1.06 -9.32 28.54
CA GLY A 113 -0.15 -9.52 29.34
C GLY A 113 -0.90 -8.23 29.69
N ASP A 114 -0.53 -7.09 29.11
CA ASP A 114 -1.30 -5.85 29.24
C ASP A 114 -2.62 -5.99 28.48
N LEU A 115 -3.74 -5.87 29.21
CA LEU A 115 -5.09 -6.01 28.66
C LEU A 115 -5.76 -4.65 28.58
N GLN A 116 -5.96 -4.16 27.37
CA GLN A 116 -6.79 -2.99 27.11
C GLN A 116 -8.22 -3.45 26.82
N VAL A 117 -9.07 -3.35 27.84
CA VAL A 117 -10.51 -3.69 27.78
C VAL A 117 -11.29 -2.52 27.23
N ASN A 118 -12.17 -2.77 26.26
CA ASN A 118 -13.15 -1.81 25.75
C ASN A 118 -12.51 -0.47 25.32
N MET A 119 -11.72 -0.49 24.23
CA MET A 119 -11.03 0.67 23.68
C MET A 119 -12.00 1.81 23.28
N HIS A 120 -12.41 2.63 24.23
CA HIS A 120 -13.48 3.61 24.06
C HIS A 120 -13.05 4.90 23.34
N HIS A 121 -11.76 5.21 23.30
CA HIS A 121 -11.25 6.50 22.82
C HIS A 121 -10.74 6.47 21.38
N THR A 122 -10.50 5.29 20.80
CA THR A 122 -9.90 5.15 19.46
C THR A 122 -10.74 4.29 18.51
N VAL A 123 -11.73 3.54 19.03
CA VAL A 123 -12.60 2.69 18.22
C VAL A 123 -13.97 3.34 18.07
N PHE A 124 -14.32 3.63 16.82
CA PHE A 124 -15.60 4.20 16.44
C PHE A 124 -16.54 3.08 15.98
N LYS A 125 -17.77 3.06 16.51
CA LYS A 125 -18.79 2.09 16.10
C LYS A 125 -19.87 2.79 15.30
N THR A 126 -20.02 2.42 14.05
CA THR A 126 -21.10 2.92 13.20
C THR A 126 -22.08 1.78 12.95
N ARG A 127 -23.38 2.08 12.93
CA ARG A 127 -24.39 1.08 12.56
C ARG A 127 -24.37 0.91 11.05
N LEU A 128 -24.40 -0.32 10.57
CA LEU A 128 -24.52 -0.61 9.13
C LEU A 128 -25.94 -1.05 8.79
N ALA A 129 -26.39 -0.68 7.60
CA ALA A 129 -27.57 -1.20 6.93
C ALA A 129 -27.31 -2.61 6.38
N ALA A 130 -28.37 -3.29 5.95
CA ALA A 130 -28.28 -4.63 5.35
C ALA A 130 -27.47 -4.67 4.03
N ASP A 131 -27.32 -3.52 3.36
CA ASP A 131 -26.50 -3.32 2.16
C ASP A 131 -25.05 -2.90 2.49
N GLY A 132 -24.69 -2.83 3.77
CA GLY A 132 -23.37 -2.40 4.23
C GLY A 132 -23.18 -0.88 4.28
N THR A 133 -24.22 -0.08 4.02
CA THR A 133 -24.10 1.38 4.12
C THR A 133 -24.11 1.85 5.58
N PRO A 134 -23.28 2.84 5.96
CA PRO A 134 -23.30 3.38 7.31
C PRO A 134 -24.58 4.18 7.56
N ILE A 135 -25.31 3.81 8.60
CA ILE A 135 -26.51 4.51 9.09
C ILE A 135 -26.14 5.34 10.31
N GLY A 136 -26.26 6.67 10.19
CA GLY A 136 -26.08 7.61 11.29
C GLY A 136 -24.63 7.98 11.59
N GLU A 137 -24.44 8.76 12.65
CA GLU A 137 -23.11 9.18 13.11
C GLU A 137 -22.43 8.09 13.94
N ALA A 138 -21.10 8.10 13.94
CA ALA A 138 -20.29 7.14 14.68
C ALA A 138 -20.54 7.29 16.19
N MET A 139 -20.96 6.22 16.84
CA MET A 139 -21.17 6.19 18.28
C MET A 139 -19.82 6.18 18.98
N THR A 140 -19.49 7.29 19.64
CA THR A 140 -18.36 7.38 20.59
C THR A 140 -18.86 7.21 22.01
N HIS A 141 -18.19 6.37 22.80
CA HIS A 141 -18.44 6.26 24.24
C HIS A 141 -17.81 7.39 25.07
N VAL A 142 -17.29 8.44 24.41
CA VAL A 142 -16.70 9.58 25.10
C VAL A 142 -17.84 10.44 25.66
N PRO A 143 -17.96 10.60 26.99
CA PRO A 143 -18.87 11.58 27.56
C PRO A 143 -18.38 12.96 27.06
N ASN A 144 -19.22 13.70 26.35
CA ASN A 144 -18.92 15.05 25.81
C ASN A 144 -18.08 15.12 24.52
N ALA A 145 -18.23 14.19 23.56
CA ALA A 145 -17.65 14.37 22.22
C ALA A 145 -18.30 15.53 21.42
N HIS A 146 -19.51 15.93 21.79
CA HIS A 146 -20.12 17.18 21.35
C HIS A 146 -20.27 18.09 22.57
N PRO A 147 -19.73 19.33 22.57
CA PRO A 147 -20.27 20.37 23.40
C PRO A 147 -21.65 20.68 22.83
N GLU A 148 -22.64 19.87 23.17
CA GLU A 148 -24.04 20.25 23.02
C GLU A 148 -24.17 21.53 23.83
N THR A 149 -24.17 22.65 23.12
CA THR A 149 -24.62 23.91 23.66
C THR A 149 -26.11 23.68 23.84
N LEU A 150 -26.48 23.10 24.99
CA LEU A 150 -27.86 22.78 25.32
C LEU A 150 -28.59 24.12 25.41
N GLU A 151 -29.15 24.56 24.30
CA GLU A 151 -30.08 25.67 24.29
C GLU A 151 -31.20 25.30 25.27
N PRO A 152 -31.49 26.16 26.26
CA PRO A 152 -32.50 25.85 27.24
C PRO A 152 -33.83 25.64 26.52
N LEU A 153 -34.37 24.43 26.65
CA LEU A 153 -35.62 24.07 26.00
C LEU A 153 -36.73 25.04 26.48
N PRO A 154 -37.66 25.43 25.59
CA PRO A 154 -38.77 26.32 25.97
C PRO A 154 -39.62 25.69 27.08
N ALA A 155 -40.21 26.54 27.93
CA ALA A 155 -41.01 26.10 29.08
C ALA A 155 -42.21 25.21 28.71
N ASP A 156 -42.70 25.32 27.47
CA ASP A 156 -43.82 24.56 26.93
C ASP A 156 -43.39 23.31 26.14
N TYR A 157 -42.14 22.87 26.28
CA TYR A 157 -41.63 21.70 25.57
C TYR A 157 -42.31 20.41 26.06
N CYS A 158 -42.91 19.68 25.12
CA CYS A 158 -43.52 18.38 25.33
C CYS A 158 -42.79 17.34 24.46
N GLY A 159 -41.89 16.58 25.08
CA GLY A 159 -41.21 15.46 24.43
C GLY A 159 -42.17 14.30 24.16
N SER A 160 -42.01 13.66 23.00
CA SER A 160 -42.81 12.49 22.63
C SER A 160 -42.39 11.25 23.43
N CYS A 161 -43.33 10.61 24.12
CA CYS A 161 -43.14 9.30 24.78
C CYS A 161 -43.16 8.15 23.73
N TYR A 162 -42.27 8.18 22.73
CA TYR A 162 -42.27 7.23 21.60
C TYR A 162 -43.64 7.11 20.89
N GLY A 163 -44.38 8.21 20.79
CA GLY A 163 -45.67 8.27 20.09
C GLY A 163 -46.83 7.57 20.83
N ASN A 164 -46.65 7.19 22.10
CA ASN A 164 -47.65 6.49 22.89
C ASN A 164 -48.08 7.31 24.11
N THR A 165 -49.32 7.13 24.56
CA THR A 165 -49.85 7.80 25.76
C THR A 165 -49.47 7.01 27.02
N HIS A 166 -48.95 7.69 28.04
CA HIS A 166 -48.59 7.04 29.31
C HIS A 166 -49.85 6.50 30.03
N PRO A 167 -49.82 5.31 30.65
CA PRO A 167 -50.98 4.74 31.35
C PRO A 167 -51.47 5.56 32.55
N SER A 168 -50.61 6.40 33.15
CA SER A 168 -51.00 7.35 34.20
C SER A 168 -51.48 8.72 33.68
N GLY A 169 -51.79 8.83 32.39
CA GLY A 169 -52.40 10.03 31.79
C GLY A 169 -51.43 11.16 31.48
N LEU A 170 -50.11 10.94 31.56
CA LEU A 170 -49.12 11.91 31.11
C LEU A 170 -49.06 11.90 29.57
N THR A 171 -49.22 13.08 28.98
CA THR A 171 -49.16 13.29 27.53
C THR A 171 -47.72 13.50 27.02
N CYS A 172 -46.78 13.85 27.90
CA CYS A 172 -45.43 14.27 27.55
C CYS A 172 -44.37 13.58 28.43
N CYS A 173 -43.22 13.25 27.86
CA CYS A 173 -42.06 12.69 28.56
C CYS A 173 -40.83 13.58 28.33
N ASN A 174 -40.40 14.28 29.38
CA ASN A 174 -39.31 15.26 29.32
C ASN A 174 -38.06 14.82 30.09
N THR A 175 -38.14 13.79 30.93
CA THR A 175 -36.99 13.27 31.68
C THR A 175 -36.69 11.81 31.33
N CYS A 176 -35.43 11.41 31.45
CA CYS A 176 -35.00 10.02 31.20
C CYS A 176 -35.75 9.03 32.10
N ASP A 177 -36.01 9.40 33.36
CA ASP A 177 -36.75 8.56 34.30
C ASP A 177 -38.22 8.36 33.88
N GLN A 178 -38.85 9.39 33.29
CA GLN A 178 -40.21 9.27 32.76
C GLN A 178 -40.26 8.31 31.55
N ILE A 179 -39.24 8.37 30.68
CA ILE A 179 -39.12 7.47 29.53
C ILE A 179 -38.84 6.03 30.00
N ALA A 180 -37.94 5.85 30.96
CA ALA A 180 -37.59 4.53 31.50
C ALA A 180 -38.81 3.88 32.19
N GLY A 181 -39.50 4.61 33.07
CA GLY A 181 -40.72 4.11 33.72
C GLY A 181 -41.84 3.78 32.74
N PHE A 182 -41.96 4.55 31.64
CA PHE A 182 -42.89 4.25 30.57
C PHE A 182 -42.56 2.95 29.83
N VAL A 183 -41.29 2.78 29.44
CA VAL A 183 -40.82 1.57 28.74
C VAL A 183 -41.01 0.34 29.64
N ASP A 184 -40.70 0.44 30.93
CA ASP A 184 -40.93 -0.63 31.90
C ASP A 184 -42.42 -0.98 32.03
N SER A 185 -43.30 0.03 32.03
CA SER A 185 -44.75 -0.18 32.07
C SER A 185 -45.28 -0.82 30.77
N LEU A 186 -44.79 -0.40 29.60
CA LEU A 186 -45.12 -1.02 28.32
C LEU A 186 -44.68 -2.48 28.28
N ILE A 187 -43.44 -2.76 28.71
CA ILE A 187 -42.92 -4.12 28.79
C ILE A 187 -43.79 -4.95 29.74
N TYR A 188 -44.11 -4.45 30.93
CA TYR A 188 -44.99 -5.13 31.88
C TYR A 188 -46.37 -5.42 31.29
N HIS A 189 -46.99 -4.45 30.59
CA HIS A 189 -48.28 -4.65 29.93
C HIS A 189 -48.20 -5.62 28.75
N TYR A 190 -47.11 -5.60 27.98
CA TYR A 190 -46.89 -6.52 26.86
C TYR A 190 -46.75 -7.96 27.37
N PHE A 191 -45.96 -8.18 28.42
CA PHE A 191 -45.78 -9.50 29.05
C PHE A 191 -47.01 -9.99 29.83
N LYS A 192 -47.80 -9.09 30.42
CA LYS A 192 -49.06 -9.47 31.08
C LYS A 192 -50.16 -9.84 30.07
N LYS A 193 -50.08 -9.32 28.84
CA LYS A 193 -51.05 -9.59 27.77
C LYS A 193 -50.70 -10.81 26.92
N SER A 194 -49.48 -11.34 26.99
CA SER A 194 -49.18 -12.69 26.51
C SER A 194 -49.88 -13.72 27.42
N PRO A 195 -50.95 -14.40 26.98
CA PRO A 195 -51.47 -15.53 27.72
C PRO A 195 -50.35 -16.57 27.84
N SER A 196 -50.26 -17.21 29.00
CA SER A 196 -49.39 -18.35 29.23
C SER A 196 -49.72 -19.49 28.26
N THR A 197 -49.20 -19.45 27.03
CA THR A 197 -49.07 -20.65 26.21
C THR A 197 -47.79 -21.38 26.63
N SER A 198 -47.79 -21.84 27.88
CA SER A 198 -47.02 -23.01 28.27
C SER A 198 -47.78 -24.23 27.74
N SER A 199 -47.47 -24.62 26.51
CA SER A 199 -47.75 -25.97 26.03
C SER A 199 -46.48 -26.44 25.32
N ALA A 200 -45.51 -26.86 26.14
CA ALA A 200 -44.46 -27.74 25.69
C ALA A 200 -45.06 -29.14 25.61
N LYS A 201 -45.17 -29.67 24.41
CA LYS A 201 -45.34 -31.08 24.12
C LYS A 201 -44.17 -31.50 23.22
#